data_AF-E2A8L0-F1
#
_entry.id   AF-E2A8L0-F1
#
_cell.length_a   1.000
_cell.length_b   1.000
_cell.length_c   1.000
_cell.angle_alpha   90.00
_cell.angle_beta   90.00
_cell.angle_gamma   90.00
#
_symmetry.space_group_name_H-M   'P 1'
#
loop_
_entity.id
_entity.type
_entity.pdbx_description
1 polymer ?
#
loop_
_entity_poly.entity_id
_entity_poly.type
_entity_poly.pdbx_seq_one_letter_code
_entity_poly.pdbx_strand_id
1 'polypeptide(L)' 'AKFVPKLLNFDQKQRRVDIAQELLNAVNDDPDLLKRVITGNESWVYGYDVETKANYTKKRIPK' A
#
# COMPACT_ATOMS: atom_id res chain seq x y z
N ALA A 1 -5.42 7.67 7.41
CA ALA A 1 -6.27 7.52 6.21
C ALA A 1 -7.16 6.30 6.39
N LYS A 2 -8.42 6.32 5.94
CA LYS A 2 -9.25 5.11 5.89
C LYS A 2 -8.99 4.42 4.56
N PHE A 3 -8.67 3.13 4.57
CA PHE A 3 -8.60 2.33 3.35
C PHE A 3 -10.02 2.19 2.81
N VAL A 4 -10.31 2.78 1.66
CA VAL A 4 -11.54 2.53 0.92
C VAL A 4 -11.21 1.48 -0.13
N PRO A 5 -11.70 0.24 0.01
CA PRO A 5 -11.48 -0.78 -1.01
C PRO A 5 -12.10 -0.33 -2.34
N LYS A 6 -11.36 -0.49 -3.44
CA LYS A 6 -11.88 -0.25 -4.79
C LYS A 6 -12.77 -1.40 -5.21
N LEU A 7 -13.99 -1.10 -5.66
CA LEU A 7 -14.83 -2.09 -6.34
C LEU A 7 -14.25 -2.36 -7.74
N LEU A 8 -13.98 -3.64 -8.02
CA LEU A 8 -13.45 -4.06 -9.31
C LEU A 8 -14.58 -4.38 -10.28
N ASN A 9 -14.42 -3.97 -11.54
CA ASN A 9 -15.29 -4.43 -12.61
C ASN A 9 -14.94 -5.87 -13.04
N PHE A 10 -15.74 -6.44 -13.95
CA PHE A 10 -15.57 -7.83 -14.40
C PHE A 10 -14.18 -8.07 -15.00
N ASP A 11 -13.75 -7.23 -15.93
CA ASP A 11 -12.46 -7.39 -16.62
C ASP A 11 -11.25 -7.31 -15.66
N GLN A 12 -11.32 -6.43 -14.66
CA GLN A 12 -10.30 -6.32 -13.62
C GLN A 12 -10.21 -7.58 -12.76
N LYS A 13 -11.34 -8.24 -12.49
CA LYS A 13 -11.37 -9.52 -11.78
C LYS A 13 -10.78 -10.63 -12.63
N GLN A 14 -11.24 -10.73 -13.88
CA GLN A 14 -10.74 -11.76 -14.80
C GLN A 14 -9.23 -11.63 -15.00
N ARG A 15 -8.74 -10.42 -15.26
CA ARG A 15 -7.31 -10.18 -15.42
C ARG A 15 -6.48 -10.55 -14.19
N ARG A 16 -7.03 -10.36 -12.98
CA ARG A 16 -6.36 -10.78 -11.74
C ARG A 16 -6.28 -12.29 -11.60
N VAL A 17 -7.35 -13.02 -11.99
CA VAL A 17 -7.36 -14.48 -12.02
C VAL A 17 -6.33 -15.00 -13.02
N ASP A 18 -6.32 -14.46 -14.23
CA ASP A 18 -5.41 -14.90 -15.29
C ASP A 18 -3.94 -14.73 -14.89
N ILE A 19 -3.56 -13.56 -14.37
CA ILE A 19 -2.19 -13.29 -13.88
C ILE A 19 -1.86 -14.20 -12.70
N ALA A 20 -2.79 -14.40 -11.75
CA ALA A 20 -2.53 -15.25 -10.60
C ALA A 20 -2.28 -16.71 -11.01
N GLN A 21 -3.01 -17.21 -12.01
CA GLN A 21 -2.82 -18.56 -12.54
C GLN A 21 -1.48 -18.70 -13.27
N GLU A 22 -1.08 -17.70 -14.07
CA GLU A 22 0.22 -17.67 -14.75
C GLU A 22 1.37 -17.67 -13.74
N LEU A 23 1.31 -16.81 -12.72
CA LEU A 23 2.33 -16.75 -11.66
C LEU A 23 2.39 -18.02 -10.82
N LEU A 24 1.24 -18.65 -10.55
CA LEU A 24 1.20 -19.92 -9.84
C LEU A 24 1.91 -21.03 -10.63
N ASN A 25 1.67 -21.10 -11.93
CA ASN A 25 2.36 -22.05 -12.80
C ASN A 25 3.88 -21.77 -12.81
N ALA A 26 4.29 -20.51 -12.94
CA ALA A 26 5.70 -20.13 -12.91
C ALA A 26 6.41 -20.51 -11.60
N VAL A 27 5.74 -20.39 -10.45
CA VAL A 27 6.28 -20.82 -9.15
C VAL A 27 6.36 -22.33 -9.03
N ASN A 28 5.42 -23.06 -9.63
CA ASN A 28 5.47 -24.53 -9.65
C ASN A 28 6.60 -25.04 -10.56
N ASP A 29 6.86 -24.36 -11.68
CA ASP A 29 7.92 -24.72 -12.63
C ASP A 29 9.32 -24.37 -12.10
N ASP A 30 9.44 -23.27 -11.35
CA ASP A 30 10.69 -22.84 -10.71
C ASP A 30 10.45 -22.58 -9.20
N PRO A 31 10.71 -23.59 -8.34
CA PRO A 31 10.54 -23.47 -6.90
C PRO A 31 11.40 -22.38 -6.23
N ASP A 32 12.48 -21.93 -6.88
CA ASP A 32 13.36 -20.87 -6.38
C ASP A 32 12.95 -19.48 -6.84
N LEU A 33 11.90 -19.35 -7.67
CA LEU A 33 11.45 -18.08 -8.23
C LEU A 33 11.21 -17.01 -7.16
N LEU A 34 10.52 -17.38 -6.08
CA LEU A 34 10.19 -16.43 -5.01
C LEU A 34 11.43 -15.91 -4.26
N LYS A 35 12.56 -16.63 -4.26
CA LYS A 35 13.81 -16.17 -3.65
C LYS A 35 14.45 -15.01 -4.40
N ARG A 36 14.09 -14.83 -5.68
CA ARG A 36 14.63 -13.79 -6.57
C ARG A 36 13.70 -12.58 -6.70
N VAL A 37 12.51 -12.63 -6.08
CA VAL A 37 11.55 -11.52 -6.15
C VAL A 37 12.03 -10.36 -5.27
N ILE A 38 12.25 -9.21 -5.89
CA ILE A 38 12.49 -7.93 -5.19
C ILE A 38 11.21 -7.11 -5.30
N THR A 39 10.61 -6.76 -4.16
CA THR A 39 9.38 -5.96 -4.09
C THR A 39 9.55 -4.75 -3.19
N GLY A 40 8.88 -3.65 -3.53
CA GLY A 40 8.89 -2.40 -2.77
C GLY A 40 7.65 -1.59 -3.11
N ASN A 41 7.16 -0.83 -2.15
CA ASN A 41 6.06 0.10 -2.35
C ASN A 41 6.22 1.31 -1.42
N GLU A 42 5.63 2.43 -1.80
CA GLU A 42 5.70 3.66 -1.03
C GLU A 42 4.54 3.73 -0.02
N SER A 43 4.82 4.33 1.14
CA SER A 43 3.81 4.67 2.13
C SER A 43 4.04 6.09 2.60
N TRP A 44 2.94 6.82 2.82
CA TRP A 44 2.99 8.16 3.38
C TRP A 44 3.36 8.09 4.86
N VAL A 45 4.48 8.71 5.23
CA VAL A 45 4.88 8.92 6.62
C VAL A 45 4.55 10.35 7.01
N TYR A 46 3.72 10.51 8.05
CA TYR A 46 3.41 11.83 8.58
C TYR A 46 4.50 12.26 9.57
N GLY A 47 5.25 13.31 9.21
CA GLY A 47 6.18 13.98 10.12
C GLY A 47 5.42 14.81 11.16
N TYR A 48 5.10 14.21 12.31
CA TYR A 48 4.50 14.92 13.43
C TYR A 48 5.59 15.62 14.24
N ASP A 49 5.67 16.95 14.15
CA ASP A 49 6.48 17.75 15.08
C ASP A 49 5.61 18.24 16.24
N VAL A 50 5.94 17.76 17.45
CA VAL A 50 5.24 18.07 18.69
C VAL A 50 5.37 19.57 19.01
N GLU A 51 6.51 20.18 18.73
CA GLU A 51 6.81 21.58 19.09
C GLU A 51 6.00 22.57 18.25
N THR A 52 5.92 22.34 16.93
CA THR A 52 5.12 23.17 16.03
C THR A 52 3.63 23.17 16.41
N LYS A 53 3.07 22.02 16.82
CA LYS A 53 1.66 21.94 17.25
C LYS A 53 1.41 22.67 18.57
N ALA A 54 2.28 22.51 19.56
CA ALA A 54 2.15 23.19 20.86
C ALA A 54 2.17 24.72 20.71
N ASN A 55 2.99 25.24 19.79
CA ASN A 55 3.02 26.66 19.46
C ASN A 55 1.74 27.12 18.75
N TYR A 56 1.17 26.31 17.86
CA TYR A 56 -0.11 26.62 17.19
C TYR A 56 -1.30 26.61 18.15
N THR A 57 -1.35 25.67 19.10
CA THR A 57 -2.42 25.62 20.11
C THR A 57 -2.33 26.80 21.08
N LYS A 58 -1.12 27.17 21.52
CA LYS A 58 -0.91 28.34 22.40
C LYS A 58 -1.34 29.66 21.76
N LYS A 59 -1.17 29.82 20.44
CA LYS A 59 -1.63 31.02 19.69
C LYS A 59 -3.15 31.10 19.51
N ARG A 60 -3.88 29.99 19.66
CA ARG A 60 -5.35 29.93 19.45
C ARG A 60 -6.17 30.10 20.72
N ILE A 61 -5.54 30.08 21.89
CA ILE A 61 -6.20 30.39 23.17
C ILE A 61 -6.15 31.93 23.32
N PRO A 62 -7.30 32.64 23.30
CA PRO A 62 -7.31 34.08 23.56
C PRO A 62 -6.78 34.32 24.98
N LYS A 63 -5.95 35.35 25.15
CA LYS A 63 -5.52 35.80 26.49
C LYS A 63 -6.71 36.32 27.28
#